data_AF-A0A2M7WS58-F1
#
_entry.id   AF-A0A2M7WS58-F1
#
_cell.length_a   1.000
_cell.length_b   1.000
_cell.length_c   1.000
_cell.angle_alpha   90.00
_cell.angle_beta   90.00
_cell.angle_gamma   90.00
#
_symmetry.space_group_name_H-M   'P 1'
#
loop_
_entity.id
_entity.type
_entity.pdbx_description
1 polymer ?
#
loop_
_entity_poly.entity_id
_entity_poly.type
_entity_poly.pdbx_seq_one_letter_code
_entity_poly.pdbx_strand_id
1 'polypeptide(L)'
;MRELQRKQKMRQRLYSLPSLIGLFIIAVLLAKGAVGVINKERESVLRSRELEEKATTLVQREEELKEGIARLETEEGIQEEIKERFSVIQEGEFVAVIVDDRRVTSSEDDSGKAWYKKLWSAIMGGK
;
A
#
# COMPACT_ATOMS: atom_id res chain seq x y z
N MET A 1 23.10 -34.29 -67.95
CA MET A 1 23.84 -32.99 -67.97
C MET A 1 22.99 -31.77 -67.56
N ARG A 2 21.70 -31.65 -67.93
CA ARG A 2 20.85 -30.49 -67.58
C ARG A 2 20.41 -30.41 -66.11
N GLU A 3 20.50 -31.53 -65.38
CA GLU A 3 20.05 -31.64 -63.99
C GLU A 3 21.00 -30.97 -63.00
N LEU A 4 22.30 -30.99 -63.29
CA LEU A 4 23.35 -30.40 -62.44
C LEU A 4 23.32 -28.86 -62.52
N GLN A 5 23.00 -28.29 -63.68
CA GLN A 5 22.85 -26.84 -63.88
C GLN A 5 21.64 -26.26 -63.12
N ARG A 6 20.55 -27.03 -62.97
CA ARG A 6 19.39 -26.60 -62.15
C ARG A 6 19.75 -26.50 -60.67
N LYS A 7 20.53 -27.43 -60.14
CA LYS A 7 20.99 -27.39 -58.73
C LYS A 7 21.89 -26.18 -58.45
N GLN A 8 22.76 -25.79 -59.39
CA GLN A 8 23.60 -24.60 -59.24
C GLN A 8 22.80 -23.29 -59.29
N LYS A 9 21.86 -23.13 -60.22
CA LYS A 9 21.01 -21.91 -60.30
C LYS A 9 20.09 -21.75 -59.08
N MET A 10 19.63 -22.86 -58.50
CA MET A 10 18.80 -22.84 -57.30
C MET A 10 19.62 -22.43 -56.06
N ARG A 11 20.85 -22.94 -55.93
CA ARG A 11 21.81 -22.44 -54.93
C ARG A 11 22.09 -20.95 -55.10
N GLN A 12 22.27 -20.47 -56.33
CA GLN A 12 22.58 -19.06 -56.58
C GLN A 12 21.42 -18.10 -56.24
N ARG A 13 20.16 -18.54 -56.36
CA ARG A 13 19.00 -17.78 -55.85
C ARG A 13 18.89 -17.82 -54.33
N LEU A 14 19.13 -18.98 -53.71
CA LEU A 14 19.11 -19.13 -52.24
C LEU A 14 20.25 -18.34 -51.56
N TYR A 15 21.41 -18.25 -52.19
CA TYR A 15 22.57 -17.46 -51.76
C TYR A 15 22.62 -16.06 -52.40
N SER A 16 21.51 -15.57 -52.96
CA SER A 16 21.44 -14.19 -53.41
C SER A 16 21.31 -13.27 -52.19
N LEU A 17 22.08 -12.18 -52.18
CA LEU A 17 22.01 -11.12 -51.16
C LEU A 17 20.58 -10.74 -50.71
N PRO A 18 19.59 -10.55 -51.61
CA PRO A 18 18.22 -10.22 -51.19
C PRO A 18 17.50 -11.35 -50.46
N SER A 19 17.72 -12.62 -50.83
CA SER A 19 17.17 -13.78 -50.12
C SER A 19 17.70 -13.84 -48.69
N LEU A 20 19.00 -13.57 -48.51
CA LEU A 20 19.64 -13.56 -47.20
C LEU A 20 19.12 -12.41 -46.31
N ILE A 21 18.93 -11.21 -46.89
CA ILE A 21 18.35 -10.06 -46.19
C ILE A 21 16.91 -10.37 -45.76
N GLY A 22 16.10 -10.95 -46.64
CA GLY A 22 14.72 -11.35 -46.33
C GLY A 22 14.67 -12.35 -45.18
N LEU A 23 15.53 -13.37 -45.20
CA LEU A 23 15.65 -14.35 -44.12
C LEU A 23 16.09 -13.70 -42.81
N PHE A 24 17.04 -12.76 -42.86
CA PHE A 24 17.51 -12.03 -41.69
C PHE A 24 16.40 -11.20 -41.03
N ILE A 25 15.58 -10.50 -41.83
CA ILE A 25 14.43 -9.74 -41.32
C ILE A 25 13.44 -10.67 -40.62
N ILE A 26 13.11 -11.82 -41.22
CA ILE A 26 12.22 -12.82 -40.62
C ILE A 26 12.80 -13.35 -39.31
N ALA A 27 14.10 -13.65 -39.27
CA ALA A 27 14.78 -14.11 -38.06
C ALA A 27 14.72 -13.06 -36.93
N VAL A 28 14.92 -11.78 -37.23
CA VAL A 28 14.81 -10.68 -36.25
C VAL A 28 13.38 -10.52 -35.73
N LEU A 29 12.36 -10.64 -36.60
CA LEU A 29 10.96 -10.59 -36.19
C LEU A 29 10.61 -11.75 -35.23
N LEU A 30 11.05 -12.96 -35.54
CA LEU A 30 10.85 -14.13 -34.68
C LEU A 30 11.58 -13.97 -33.34
N ALA A 31 12.83 -13.48 -33.36
CA ALA A 31 13.60 -13.22 -32.14
C ALA A 31 12.90 -12.18 -31.25
N LYS A 32 12.40 -11.08 -31.84
CA LYS A 32 11.67 -10.05 -31.11
C LYS A 32 10.34 -10.58 -30.54
N GLY A 33 9.63 -11.42 -31.28
CA GLY A 33 8.43 -12.11 -30.81
C GLY A 33 8.72 -13.04 -29.63
N ALA A 34 9.78 -13.84 -29.72
CA ALA A 34 10.20 -14.76 -28.66
C ALA A 34 10.58 -14.02 -27.36
N VAL A 35 11.31 -12.91 -27.47
CA VAL A 35 11.64 -12.04 -26.31
C VAL A 35 10.37 -11.44 -25.70
N GLY A 36 9.41 -11.02 -26.52
CA GLY A 36 8.12 -10.52 -26.05
C GLY A 36 7.32 -11.54 -25.23
N VAL A 37 7.32 -12.81 -25.67
CA VAL A 37 6.65 -13.91 -24.95
C VAL A 37 7.36 -14.22 -23.62
N ILE A 38 8.70 -14.29 -23.62
CA ILE A 38 9.48 -14.56 -22.42
C ILE A 38 9.30 -13.44 -21.37
N ASN A 39 9.21 -12.18 -21.80
CA ASN A 39 8.94 -11.07 -20.90
C ASN A 39 7.52 -11.15 -20.30
N LYS A 40 6.54 -11.61 -21.09
CA LYS A 40 5.15 -11.74 -20.66
C LYS A 40 4.95 -12.83 -19.62
N GLU A 41 5.68 -13.94 -19.73
CA GLU A 41 5.72 -15.01 -18.73
C GLU A 41 6.27 -14.51 -17.38
N ARG A 42 7.38 -13.77 -17.39
CA ARG A 42 7.98 -13.22 -16.16
C ARG A 42 7.06 -12.21 -15.46
N GLU A 43 6.35 -11.39 -16.23
CA GLU A 43 5.44 -10.38 -15.67
C GLU A 43 4.19 -11.01 -15.07
N SER A 44 3.65 -12.08 -15.67
CA SER A 44 2.52 -12.82 -15.12
C SER A 44 2.84 -13.47 -13.77
N VAL A 45 4.02 -14.08 -13.61
CA VAL A 45 4.43 -14.73 -12.35
C VAL A 45 4.60 -13.70 -11.22
N LEU A 46 5.16 -12.52 -11.51
CA LEU A 46 5.30 -11.45 -10.52
C LEU A 46 3.94 -10.91 -10.08
N ARG A 47 3.03 -10.65 -11.04
CA ARG A 47 1.68 -10.19 -10.72
C ARG A 47 0.87 -11.22 -9.93
N SER A 48 1.01 -12.51 -10.23
CA SER A 48 0.34 -13.56 -9.46
C SER A 48 0.79 -13.60 -8.00
N ARG A 49 2.09 -13.44 -7.74
CA ARG A 49 2.62 -13.38 -6.35
C ARG A 49 2.14 -12.15 -5.59
N GLU A 50 2.17 -10.98 -6.22
CA GLU A 50 1.64 -9.76 -5.58
C GLU A 50 0.15 -9.85 -5.28
N LEU A 51 -0.63 -10.50 -6.16
CA LEU A 51 -2.05 -10.72 -5.94
C LEU A 51 -2.31 -11.71 -4.80
N GLU A 52 -1.49 -12.74 -4.67
CA GLU A 52 -1.56 -13.72 -3.58
C GLU A 52 -1.23 -13.07 -2.22
N GLU A 53 -0.16 -12.28 -2.15
CA GLU A 53 0.20 -11.53 -0.92
C GLU A 53 -0.90 -10.51 -0.52
N LYS A 54 -1.47 -9.81 -1.50
CA LYS A 54 -2.61 -8.90 -1.27
C LYS A 54 -3.85 -9.66 -0.80
N ALA A 55 -4.12 -10.84 -1.35
CA ALA A 55 -5.23 -11.67 -0.90
C ALA A 55 -5.02 -12.13 0.55
N THR A 56 -3.82 -12.59 0.92
CA THR A 56 -3.54 -13.04 2.30
C THR A 56 -3.66 -11.91 3.31
N THR A 57 -3.18 -10.70 2.97
CA THR A 57 -3.27 -9.54 3.87
C THR A 57 -4.70 -9.02 4.02
N LEU A 58 -5.52 -9.13 2.97
CA LEU A 58 -6.95 -8.79 3.03
C LEU A 58 -7.74 -9.77 3.90
N VAL A 59 -7.46 -11.07 3.80
CA VAL A 59 -8.11 -12.10 4.64
C VAL A 59 -7.76 -11.88 6.11
N GLN A 60 -6.49 -11.62 6.43
CA GLN A 60 -6.07 -11.31 7.81
C GLN A 60 -6.78 -10.07 8.36
N ARG A 61 -6.86 -8.99 7.57
CA ARG A 61 -7.61 -7.79 7.98
C ARG A 61 -9.10 -8.04 8.16
N GLU A 62 -9.69 -8.87 7.32
CA GLU A 62 -11.10 -9.22 7.44
C GLU A 62 -11.36 -9.97 8.76
N GLU A 63 -10.46 -10.89 9.14
CA GLU A 63 -10.53 -11.64 10.39
C GLU A 63 -10.36 -10.71 11.60
N GLU A 64 -9.33 -9.85 11.61
CA GLU A 64 -9.12 -8.84 12.67
C GLU A 64 -10.33 -7.91 12.84
N LEU A 65 -10.92 -7.44 11.73
CA LEU A 65 -12.10 -6.57 11.78
C LEU A 65 -13.33 -7.32 12.30
N LYS A 66 -13.51 -8.60 11.95
CA LYS A 66 -14.60 -9.42 12.48
C LYS A 66 -14.45 -9.67 13.97
N GLU A 67 -13.24 -9.95 14.45
CA GLU A 67 -12.96 -10.07 15.88
C GLU A 67 -13.22 -8.76 16.62
N GLY A 68 -12.80 -7.63 16.03
CA GLY A 68 -13.08 -6.30 16.56
C GLY A 68 -14.58 -5.99 16.65
N ILE A 69 -15.35 -6.32 15.60
CA ILE A 69 -16.82 -6.17 15.61
C ILE A 69 -17.44 -7.07 16.68
N ALA A 70 -17.03 -8.34 16.75
CA ALA A 70 -17.55 -9.27 17.76
C ALA A 70 -17.27 -8.77 19.19
N ARG A 71 -16.09 -8.19 19.44
CA ARG A 71 -15.77 -7.54 20.73
C ARG A 71 -16.69 -6.34 20.98
N LEU A 72 -16.87 -5.46 19.99
CA LEU A 72 -17.73 -4.28 20.08
C LEU A 72 -19.23 -4.59 20.18
N GLU A 73 -19.67 -5.79 19.85
CA GLU A 73 -21.06 -6.23 20.06
C GLU A 73 -21.34 -6.69 21.50
N THR A 74 -20.30 -6.94 22.30
CA THR A 74 -20.45 -7.31 23.71
C THR A 74 -20.64 -6.07 24.60
N GLU A 75 -21.44 -6.22 25.65
CA GLU A 75 -21.68 -5.15 26.64
C GLU A 75 -20.38 -4.64 27.27
N GLU A 76 -19.44 -5.55 27.57
CA GLU A 76 -18.11 -5.22 28.09
C GLU A 76 -17.26 -4.44 27.08
N GLY A 77 -17.26 -4.85 25.81
CA GLY A 77 -16.50 -4.18 24.75
C GLY A 77 -17.03 -2.78 24.41
N ILE A 78 -18.35 -2.57 24.47
CA ILE A 78 -18.97 -1.25 24.31
C ILE A 78 -18.53 -0.32 25.45
N GLN A 79 -18.58 -0.80 26.69
CA GLN A 79 -18.21 0.00 27.86
C GLN A 79 -16.71 0.36 27.85
N GLU A 80 -15.85 -0.57 27.45
CA GLU A 80 -14.41 -0.35 27.37
C GLU A 80 -14.03 0.67 26.30
N GLU A 81 -14.62 0.59 25.10
CA GLU A 81 -14.39 1.59 24.04
C GLU A 81 -14.98 2.96 24.38
N ILE A 82 -16.13 3.02 25.05
CA ILE A 82 -16.67 4.29 25.54
C ILE A 82 -15.72 4.91 26.59
N LYS A 83 -15.20 4.11 27.53
CA LYS A 83 -14.22 4.56 28.54
C LYS A 83 -12.93 5.05 27.88
N GLU A 84 -12.42 4.37 26.86
CA GLU A 84 -11.21 4.77 26.14
C GLU A 84 -11.41 6.04 25.29
N ARG A 85 -12.49 6.10 24.49
CA ARG A 85 -12.76 7.20 23.56
C ARG A 85 -13.19 8.49 24.23
N PHE A 86 -14.01 8.39 25.27
CA PHE A 86 -14.62 9.55 25.92
C PHE A 86 -14.02 9.83 27.30
N SER A 87 -13.07 9.01 27.78
CA SER A 87 -12.46 9.13 29.11
C SER A 87 -13.53 9.23 30.22
N VAL A 88 -14.65 8.54 30.02
CA VAL A 88 -15.79 8.51 30.95
C VAL A 88 -15.64 7.37 31.94
N ILE A 89 -16.14 7.58 33.15
CA ILE A 89 -16.04 6.66 34.29
C ILE A 89 -17.45 6.33 34.76
N GLN A 90 -17.66 5.10 35.23
CA GLN A 90 -18.94 4.71 35.84
C GLN A 90 -19.16 5.49 37.13
N GLU A 91 -20.43 5.67 37.51
CA GLU A 91 -20.80 6.37 38.74
C GLU A 91 -20.18 5.66 39.96
N GLY A 92 -19.22 6.31 40.62
CA GLY A 92 -18.52 5.80 41.80
C GLY A 92 -17.04 5.43 41.61
N GLU A 93 -16.49 5.51 40.40
CA GLU A 93 -15.05 5.30 40.12
C GLU A 93 -14.27 6.64 40.17
N PHE A 94 -13.18 6.71 40.94
CA PHE A 94 -12.37 7.94 41.10
C PHE A 94 -10.99 7.77 40.45
N VAL A 95 -10.62 8.68 39.53
CA VAL A 95 -9.30 8.71 38.89
C VAL A 95 -8.44 9.80 39.54
N ALA A 96 -7.29 9.42 40.09
CA ALA A 96 -6.31 10.36 40.61
C ALA A 96 -5.36 10.80 39.48
N VAL A 97 -5.51 12.02 38.98
CA VAL A 97 -4.56 12.63 38.03
C VAL A 97 -3.39 13.20 38.83
N ILE A 98 -2.25 12.50 38.82
CA ILE A 98 -1.02 12.98 39.44
C ILE A 98 -0.36 13.96 38.47
N VAL A 99 -0.48 15.26 38.77
CA VAL A 99 0.28 16.31 38.08
C VAL A 99 1.59 16.50 38.84
N ASP A 100 2.71 16.21 38.17
CA ASP A 100 4.03 16.39 38.75
C ASP A 100 4.43 17.87 38.68
N ASP A 101 4.39 18.55 39.82
CA ASP A 101 4.75 19.96 39.97
C ASP A 101 6.29 20.07 39.99
N ARG A 102 6.90 19.84 38.82
CA ARG A 102 8.32 20.10 38.61
C ARG A 102 8.52 21.60 38.79
N ARG A 103 8.99 21.98 39.98
CA ARG A 103 9.36 23.33 40.38
C ARG A 103 10.17 23.99 39.26
N VAL A 104 9.51 24.85 38.50
CA VAL A 104 10.17 25.74 37.56
C VAL A 104 10.84 26.80 38.42
N THR A 105 12.17 26.77 38.46
CA THR A 105 12.95 27.84 39.04
C THR A 105 12.65 29.12 38.27
N SER A 106 12.27 30.15 39.01
CA SER A 106 11.96 31.52 38.60
C SER A 106 12.69 31.99 37.34
N SER A 107 11.92 32.40 36.34
CA SER A 107 12.22 33.57 35.52
C SER A 107 10.88 34.14 35.08
N GLU A 108 10.57 35.31 35.62
CA GLU A 108 9.48 36.17 35.19
C GLU A 108 9.66 36.47 33.70
N ASP A 109 8.70 36.06 32.88
CA ASP A 109 8.41 36.79 31.65
C ASP A 109 6.93 36.68 31.27
N ASP A 110 6.50 37.73 30.60
CA ASP A 110 5.23 38.42 30.60
C ASP A 110 3.94 37.60 30.63
N SER A 111 3.09 37.96 31.60
CA SER A 111 1.67 37.66 31.71
C SER A 111 0.84 38.25 30.56
N GLY A 112 1.12 37.83 29.33
CA GLY A 112 0.27 38.03 28.17
C GLY A 112 -0.98 37.15 28.27
N LYS A 113 -1.99 37.63 28.98
CA LYS A 113 -3.40 37.16 29.02
C LYS A 113 -3.62 35.76 28.40
N ALA A 114 -3.42 34.75 29.23
CA ALA A 114 -4.02 33.43 29.14
C ALA A 114 -5.38 33.41 28.42
N TRP A 115 -5.39 33.01 27.15
CA TRP A 115 -6.57 32.93 26.28
C TRP A 115 -7.75 32.16 26.92
N TYR A 116 -7.43 31.17 27.76
CA TYR A 116 -8.40 30.38 28.50
C TYR A 116 -9.17 31.20 29.55
N LYS A 117 -8.54 32.19 30.22
CA LYS A 117 -9.25 33.06 31.17
C LYS A 117 -10.34 33.88 30.49
N LYS A 118 -10.12 34.26 29.22
CA LYS A 118 -11.07 35.01 28.39
C LYS A 118 -12.24 34.13 27.92
N LEU A 119 -11.95 32.86 27.62
CA LEU A 119 -12.94 31.85 27.26
C LEU A 119 -13.86 31.52 28.46
N TRP A 120 -13.28 31.34 29.64
CA TRP A 120 -14.01 31.07 30.88
C TRP A 120 -14.85 32.26 31.33
N SER A 121 -14.37 33.50 31.18
CA SER A 121 -15.17 34.68 31.50
C SER A 121 -16.37 34.88 30.58
N ALA A 122 -16.27 34.47 29.31
CA ALA A 122 -17.38 34.56 28.36
C ALA A 122 -18.47 33.51 28.62
N ILE A 123 -18.09 32.36 29.18
CA ILE A 123 -19.00 31.25 29.51
C ILE A 123 -19.71 31.49 30.85
N MET A 124 -19.01 32.04 31.86
CA MET A 124 -19.56 32.24 33.21
C MET A 124 -20.16 33.65 33.44
N GLY A 125 -19.89 34.63 32.56
CA GLY A 125 -20.20 36.05 32.76
C GLY A 125 -21.46 36.56 32.05
N GLY A 126 -22.44 35.71 31.77
CA GLY A 126 -23.70 36.09 31.13
C GLY A 126 -24.83 36.39 32.12
N LYS A 127 -24.79 37.54 32.78
CA LYS A 127 -25.95 38.28 33.34
C LYS A 127 -25.57 39.72 33.66
#